data_AF-A0A7Y1ZWZ7-F1
#
_entry.id   AF-A0A7Y1ZWZ7-F1
#
_cell.length_a   1.000
_cell.length_b   1.000
_cell.length_c   1.000
_cell.angle_alpha   90.00
_cell.angle_beta   90.00
_cell.angle_gamma   90.00
#
_symmetry.space_group_name_H-M   'P 1'
#
loop_
_entity.id
_entity.type
_entity.pdbx_description
1 polymer ?
#
loop_
_entity_poly.entity_id
_entity_poly.type
_entity_poly.pdbx_seq_one_letter_code
_entity_poly.pdbx_strand_id
1 'polypeptide(L)' 'MIVALGELWSPRTDGGVFVQVVVTIMLIGVLAWTARREGSVVLLIVGVGTVVLAWYGIRALH' A
#
# COMPACT_ATOMS: atom_id res chain seq x y z
N MET A 1 -9.37 6.20 22.24
CA MET A 1 -8.50 5.03 21.99
C MET A 1 -7.56 5.43 20.87
N ILE A 2 -6.34 5.85 21.20
CA ILE A 2 -5.34 6.26 20.18
C ILE A 2 -4.72 4.98 19.66
N VAL A 3 -5.09 4.58 18.44
CA VAL A 3 -4.47 3.44 17.75
C VAL A 3 -3.02 3.81 17.51
N ALA A 4 -2.09 2.99 18.02
CA ALA A 4 -0.67 3.21 17.78
C ALA A 4 -0.40 3.07 16.27
N LEU A 5 0.33 4.03 15.68
CA LEU A 5 0.71 4.02 14.25
C LEU A 5 1.34 2.68 13.81
N GLY A 6 2.02 1.98 14.73
CA GLY A 6 2.57 0.65 14.48
C GLY A 6 1.52 -0.45 14.26
N GLU A 7 0.36 -0.39 14.92
CA GLU A 7 -0.72 -1.36 14.73
C GLU A 7 -1.45 -1.16 13.39
N LEU A 8 -1.52 0.08 12.89
CA LEU A 8 -2.01 0.38 11.55
C LEU A 8 -1.07 -0.14 10.45
N TRP A 9 0.24 -0.09 10.70
CA TRP A 9 1.23 -0.52 9.71
C TRP A 9 1.46 -2.04 9.69
N SER A 10 1.21 -2.71 10.80
CA SER A 10 1.35 -4.16 10.97
C SER A 10 0.12 -4.78 11.62
N PRO A 11 -1.01 -4.87 10.90
CA PRO A 11 -2.22 -5.49 11.40
C PRO A 11 -1.98 -6.96 11.76
N ARG A 12 -2.52 -7.39 12.91
CA ARG A 12 -2.42 -8.77 13.41
C ARG A 12 -3.61 -9.65 13.01
N THR A 13 -4.59 -9.07 12.32
CA THR A 13 -5.83 -9.74 11.91
C THR A 13 -5.94 -9.76 10.39
N ASP A 14 -6.52 -10.83 9.83
CA ASP A 14 -6.72 -10.98 8.39
C ASP A 14 -7.51 -9.80 7.79
N GLY A 15 -8.51 -9.31 8.53
CA GLY A 15 -9.29 -8.13 8.15
C GLY A 15 -8.44 -6.86 8.07
N GLY A 16 -7.49 -6.68 9.00
CA GLY A 16 -6.57 -5.55 8.96
C GLY A 16 -5.61 -5.61 7.76
N VAL A 17 -5.11 -6.80 7.41
CA VAL A 17 -4.26 -7.00 6.22
C VAL A 17 -5.05 -6.68 4.95
N PHE A 18 -6.30 -7.15 4.85
CA PHE A 18 -7.16 -6.82 3.71
C PHE A 18 -7.38 -5.30 3.56
N VAL A 19 -7.73 -4.62 4.66
CA VAL A 19 -7.91 -3.16 4.66
C VAL A 19 -6.61 -2.46 4.25
N GLN A 20 -5.46 -2.92 4.75
CA GLN A 20 -4.15 -2.36 4.40
C GLN A 20 -3.88 -2.46 2.89
N VAL A 21 -4.13 -3.62 2.28
CA VAL A 21 -3.97 -3.82 0.83
C VAL A 21 -4.90 -2.90 0.04
N VAL A 22 -6.18 -2.83 0.42
CA VAL A 22 -7.18 -1.98 -0.26
C VAL A 22 -6.78 -0.51 -0.19
N VAL A 23 -6.39 -0.02 0.98
CA VAL A 23 -5.95 1.37 1.17
C VAL A 23 -4.70 1.67 0.34
N THR A 24 -3.73 0.75 0.30
CA THR A 24 -2.52 0.93 -0.51
C THR A 24 -2.84 1.00 -2.00
N ILE A 25 -3.73 0.13 -2.52
CA ILE A 25 -4.17 0.17 -3.93
C ILE A 25 -4.85 1.51 -4.24
N MET A 26 -5.74 1.98 -3.36
CA MET A 26 -6.41 3.27 -3.52
C MET A 26 -5.40 4.43 -3.56
N LEU A 27 -4.41 4.44 -2.67
CA LEU A 27 -3.36 5.46 -2.64
C LEU A 27 -2.52 5.45 -3.92
N ILE A 28 -2.10 4.26 -4.38
CA ILE A 28 -1.39 4.11 -5.66
C ILE A 28 -2.23 4.70 -6.80
N GLY A 29 -3.52 4.40 -6.83
CA GLY A 29 -4.45 4.93 -7.84
C GLY A 29 -4.57 6.46 -7.81
N VAL A 30 -4.72 7.05 -6.62
CA VAL A 30 -4.80 8.50 -6.45
C VAL A 30 -3.49 9.19 -6.87
N LEU A 31 -2.35 8.62 -6.48
CA LEU A 31 -1.03 9.15 -6.86
C LEU A 31 -0.80 9.04 -8.37
N ALA A 32 -1.09 7.88 -8.97
CA ALA A 32 -0.94 7.65 -10.40
C ALA A 32 -1.88 8.56 -11.21
N TRP A 33 -3.11 8.78 -10.74
CA TRP A 33 -4.01 9.77 -11.33
C TRP A 33 -3.40 11.17 -11.28
N THR A 34 -2.90 11.58 -10.11
CA THR A 34 -2.35 12.93 -9.91
C THR A 34 -1.14 13.16 -10.82
N ALA A 35 -0.29 12.14 -10.98
CA ALA A 35 0.89 12.15 -11.82
C ALA A 35 0.63 11.76 -13.29
N ARG A 36 -0.63 11.57 -13.72
CA ARG A 36 -0.98 10.99 -15.04
C ARG A 36 -0.38 11.69 -16.27
N ARG A 37 0.08 12.94 -16.12
CA ARG A 37 0.70 13.71 -17.21
C ARG A 37 2.19 13.39 -17.38
N GLU A 38 2.81 12.74 -16.41
CA GLU A 38 4.23 12.41 -16.40
C GLU A 38 4.41 10.88 -16.35
N GLY A 39 4.58 10.25 -17.51
CA GLY A 39 4.63 8.79 -17.62
C GLY A 39 5.73 8.13 -16.77
N SER A 40 6.89 8.78 -16.62
CA SER A 40 7.98 8.32 -15.76
C SER A 40 7.58 8.29 -14.28
N VAL A 41 6.83 9.29 -13.82
CA VAL A 41 6.34 9.37 -12.43
C VAL A 41 5.28 8.31 -12.17
N VAL A 42 4.39 8.05 -13.14
CA VAL A 42 3.42 6.94 -13.06
C VAL A 42 4.14 5.59 -12.92
N LEU A 43 5.16 5.33 -13.75
CA LEU A 43 5.96 4.11 -13.66
C LEU A 43 6.66 3.96 -12.31
N LEU A 44 7.20 5.05 -11.76
CA LEU A 44 7.78 5.06 -10.42
C LEU A 44 6.74 4.69 -9.35
N ILE A 45 5.56 5.33 -9.39
CA ILE A 45 4.46 5.08 -8.44
C ILE A 45 4.02 3.62 -8.50
N VAL A 46 3.84 3.07 -9.71
CA VAL A 46 3.43 1.67 -9.90
C VAL A 46 4.53 0.71 -9.44
N GLY A 47 5.80 1.00 -9.76
CA GLY A 47 6.94 0.19 -9.35
C GLY A 47 7.07 0.13 -7.82
N VAL A 48 7.06 1.29 -7.16
CA VAL A 48 7.09 1.37 -5.69
C VAL A 48 5.86 0.69 -5.08
N GLY A 49 4.68 0.92 -5.63
CA GLY A 49 3.45 0.29 -5.17
C GLY A 49 3.49 -1.24 -5.24
N THR A 50 4.07 -1.78 -6.32
CA THR A 50 4.26 -3.22 -6.49
C THR A 50 5.22 -3.79 -5.45
N VAL A 51 6.33 -3.11 -5.17
CA VAL A 51 7.29 -3.52 -4.12
C VAL A 51 6.63 -3.53 -2.74
N VAL A 52 5.82 -2.51 -2.42
CA VAL A 52 5.10 -2.44 -1.14
C VAL A 52 4.08 -3.58 -1.00
N LEU A 53 3.32 -3.87 -2.06
CA LEU A 53 2.36 -4.98 -2.05
C LEU A 53 3.05 -6.34 -1.95
N ALA A 54 4.18 -6.53 -2.64
CA ALA A 54 5.00 -7.74 -2.53
C ALA A 54 5.52 -7.91 -1.09
N TRP A 55 5.98 -6.82 -0.46
CA TRP A 55 6.40 -6.83 0.94
C TRP A 55 5.27 -7.23 1.89
N TYR A 56 4.03 -6.79 1.64
CA TYR A 56 2.87 -7.22 2.44
C TYR A 56 2.64 -8.72 2.31
N GLY A 57 2.78 -9.27 1.10
CA GLY A 57 2.70 -10.72 0.86
C GLY A 57 3.78 -11.51 1.60
N ILE A 58 5.04 -11.08 1.51
CA ILE A 58 6.15 -11.72 2.23
C ILE A 58 5.91 -11.71 3.74
N ARG A 59 5.38 -10.61 4.27
CA ARG A 59 5.07 -10.49 5.69
C ARG A 59 3.88 -11.36 6.11
N ALA A 60 2.86 -11.51 5.28
CA ALA A 60 1.73 -12.37 5.59
C ALA A 60 2.12 -13.87 5.64
N LEU A 61 3.23 -14.24 5.00
CA LEU A 61 3.78 -15.60 5.02
C LEU A 61 4.65 -15.91 6.25
N HIS A 62 5.04 -14.90 7.03
CA HIS A 62 5.88 -15.03 8.24
C HIS A 62 5.11 -14.67 9.51
#